data_AF-A0A1H0I6G2-F1
#
_entry.id   AF-A0A1H0I6G2-F1
#
_cell.length_a   1.000
_cell.length_b   1.000
_cell.length_c   1.000
_cell.angle_alpha   90.00
_cell.angle_beta   90.00
_cell.angle_gamma   90.00
#
_symmetry.space_group_name_H-M   'P 1'
#
loop_
_entity.id
_entity.type
_entity.pdbx_description
1 polymer ?
#
loop_
_entity_poly.entity_id
_entity_poly.type
_entity_poly.pdbx_seq_one_letter_code
_entity_poly.pdbx_strand_id
1 'polypeptide(L)'
;MMKKLLLLMLLLFLSACQSPEAVLTEAEQNVPFQLLMPQELSKEWSLKEVIYEDDLVVAVYKNDQNGTIELIQDPKIQGLNKEVLRDYLKQGEWGEQDIQLSSQDMMVIRNYVGEWTALEEEEWKTQYTFVRQFDLFTEPLDGLPYYQVIGVEVPAEEIIKFVKSLDRLHS
;
A
#
# COMPACT_ATOMS: atom_id res chain seq x y z
N MET A 1 -48.76 -6.70 -15.60
CA MET A 1 -47.46 -7.14 -16.16
C MET A 1 -46.33 -6.13 -15.95
N MET A 2 -46.56 -4.81 -16.08
CA MET A 2 -45.52 -3.76 -15.93
C MET A 2 -44.78 -3.71 -14.57
N LYS A 3 -45.43 -4.06 -13.44
CA LYS A 3 -44.79 -4.04 -12.11
C LYS A 3 -43.64 -5.04 -11.95
N LYS A 4 -43.66 -6.16 -12.69
CA LYS A 4 -42.57 -7.15 -12.66
C LYS A 4 -41.35 -6.70 -13.49
N LEU A 5 -41.57 -5.89 -14.52
CA LEU A 5 -40.49 -5.34 -15.35
C LEU A 5 -39.70 -4.26 -14.60
N LEU A 6 -40.38 -3.43 -13.81
CA LEU A 6 -39.74 -2.38 -13.01
C LEU A 6 -38.84 -2.97 -11.91
N LEU A 7 -39.24 -4.10 -11.31
CA LEU A 7 -38.45 -4.80 -10.30
C LEU A 7 -37.18 -5.44 -10.91
N LEU A 8 -37.29 -5.97 -12.14
CA LEU A 8 -36.15 -6.53 -12.88
C LEU A 8 -35.14 -5.45 -13.29
N MET A 9 -35.64 -4.26 -13.65
CA MET A 9 -34.79 -3.10 -13.97
C MET A 9 -34.08 -2.56 -12.72
N LEU A 10 -34.75 -2.53 -11.56
CA LEU A 10 -34.15 -2.09 -10.29
C LEU A 10 -33.05 -3.04 -9.81
N LEU A 11 -33.20 -4.34 -10.05
CA LEU A 11 -32.18 -5.36 -9.73
C LEU A 11 -30.93 -5.27 -10.62
N LEU A 12 -31.05 -4.73 -11.83
CA LEU A 12 -29.91 -4.51 -12.74
C LEU A 12 -29.04 -3.31 -12.36
N PHE A 13 -29.53 -2.40 -11.51
CA PHE A 13 -28.76 -1.26 -11.01
C PHE A 13 -28.00 -1.54 -9.70
N LEU A 14 -28.25 -2.67 -9.03
CA LEU A 14 -27.65 -3.00 -7.73
C LEU A 14 -26.36 -3.82 -7.81
N SER A 15 -25.93 -4.18 -9.02
CA SER A 15 -24.63 -4.81 -9.29
C SER A 15 -23.74 -3.87 -10.08
N ALA A 16 -23.71 -2.58 -9.71
CA ALA A 16 -22.62 -1.70 -10.07
C ALA A 16 -21.41 -2.10 -9.23
N CYS A 17 -20.75 -3.19 -9.63
CA CYS A 17 -19.37 -3.46 -9.25
C CYS A 17 -18.59 -2.26 -9.80
N GLN A 18 -18.34 -1.24 -8.96
CA GLN A 18 -17.47 -0.15 -9.36
C GLN A 18 -16.12 -0.77 -9.70
N SER A 19 -15.57 -0.41 -10.86
CA SER A 19 -14.27 -0.94 -11.23
C SER A 19 -13.23 -0.41 -10.23
N PRO A 20 -12.20 -1.20 -9.86
CA PRO A 20 -11.15 -0.74 -8.94
C PRO A 20 -10.52 0.61 -9.35
N GLU A 21 -10.43 0.85 -10.66
CA GLU A 21 -9.91 2.10 -11.22
C GLU A 21 -10.82 3.31 -10.93
N ALA A 22 -12.14 3.11 -10.95
CA ALA A 22 -13.09 4.18 -10.63
C ALA A 22 -13.01 4.57 -9.15
N VAL A 23 -12.92 3.59 -8.26
CA VAL A 23 -12.75 3.81 -6.81
C VAL A 23 -11.41 4.49 -6.53
N LEU A 24 -10.33 4.08 -7.20
CA LEU A 24 -9.03 4.73 -7.07
C LEU A 24 -9.04 6.19 -7.53
N THR A 25 -9.72 6.47 -8.66
CA THR A 25 -9.87 7.84 -9.18
C THR A 25 -10.65 8.71 -8.21
N GLU A 26 -11.70 8.16 -7.59
CA GLU A 26 -12.47 8.84 -6.55
C GLU A 26 -11.62 9.11 -5.32
N ALA A 27 -10.86 8.11 -4.84
CA ALA A 27 -9.98 8.26 -3.69
C ALA A 27 -8.94 9.37 -3.92
N GLU A 28 -8.27 9.39 -5.09
CA GLU A 28 -7.26 10.40 -5.43
C GLU A 28 -7.77 11.84 -5.33
N GLN A 29 -9.04 12.07 -5.66
CA GLN A 29 -9.63 13.40 -5.65
C GLN A 29 -10.02 13.88 -4.24
N ASN A 30 -10.16 12.95 -3.29
CA ASN A 30 -10.78 13.25 -2.00
C ASN A 30 -9.84 13.05 -0.80
N VAL A 31 -8.78 12.24 -0.91
CA VAL A 31 -7.84 12.05 0.21
C VAL A 31 -6.96 13.29 0.45
N PRO A 32 -6.58 13.59 1.71
CA PRO A 32 -5.73 14.74 2.04
C PRO A 32 -4.23 14.47 1.84
N PHE A 33 -3.87 13.38 1.15
CA PHE A 33 -2.48 12.98 0.92
C PHE A 33 -2.29 12.44 -0.49
N GLN A 34 -1.04 12.25 -0.89
CA GLN A 34 -0.71 11.74 -2.22
C GLN A 34 -0.80 10.22 -2.24
N LEU A 35 -1.67 9.67 -3.09
CA LEU A 35 -1.75 8.24 -3.32
C LEU A 35 -0.50 7.73 -4.05
N LEU A 36 0.04 6.63 -3.54
CA LEU A 36 1.07 5.83 -4.16
C LEU A 36 0.45 4.66 -4.90
N MET A 37 0.95 4.39 -6.09
CA MET A 37 0.59 3.23 -6.90
C MET A 37 1.84 2.68 -7.58
N PRO A 38 1.92 1.37 -7.86
CA PRO A 38 3.02 0.78 -8.60
C PRO A 38 2.99 1.29 -10.05
N GLN A 39 4.08 1.93 -10.50
CA GLN A 39 4.22 2.40 -11.89
C GLN A 39 4.31 1.25 -12.89
N GLU A 40 5.00 0.20 -12.48
CA GLU A 40 5.11 -1.06 -13.21
C GLU A 40 4.82 -2.21 -12.26
N LEU A 41 3.88 -3.05 -12.67
CA LEU A 41 3.64 -4.36 -12.07
C LEU A 41 4.26 -5.42 -12.97
N SER A 42 4.82 -6.47 -12.38
CA SER A 42 5.14 -7.66 -13.17
C SER A 42 3.84 -8.17 -13.80
N LYS A 43 3.95 -8.85 -14.95
CA LYS A 43 2.78 -9.35 -15.70
C LYS A 43 1.88 -10.29 -14.90
N GLU A 44 2.40 -10.83 -13.81
CA GLU A 44 1.74 -11.78 -12.94
C GLU A 44 0.84 -11.08 -11.92
N TRP A 45 1.04 -9.79 -11.64
CA TRP A 45 0.24 -9.04 -10.68
C TRP A 45 -0.87 -8.25 -11.34
N SER A 46 -2.06 -8.27 -10.71
CA SER A 46 -3.19 -7.46 -11.15
C SER A 46 -3.93 -6.84 -9.96
N LEU A 47 -4.35 -5.58 -10.12
CA LEU A 47 -5.24 -4.91 -9.17
C LEU A 47 -6.60 -5.62 -9.21
N LYS A 48 -7.05 -6.12 -8.06
CA LYS A 48 -8.32 -6.85 -7.93
C LYS A 48 -9.40 -6.02 -7.27
N GLU A 49 -9.01 -5.25 -6.26
CA GLU A 49 -9.95 -4.53 -5.40
C GLU A 49 -9.29 -3.24 -4.91
N VAL A 50 -10.11 -2.20 -4.79
CA VAL A 50 -9.75 -0.97 -4.09
C VAL A 50 -10.89 -0.66 -3.13
N ILE A 51 -10.54 -0.45 -1.87
CA ILE A 51 -11.45 0.00 -0.82
C ILE A 51 -11.06 1.43 -0.48
N TYR A 52 -12.05 2.32 -0.46
CA TYR A 52 -11.89 3.72 -0.07
C TYR A 52 -12.95 4.09 0.97
N GLU A 53 -12.51 4.44 2.18
CA GLU A 53 -13.36 4.91 3.28
C GLU A 53 -12.67 6.06 4.03
N ASP A 54 -13.33 7.23 4.11
CA ASP A 54 -12.80 8.45 4.71
C ASP A 54 -11.43 8.89 4.12
N ASP A 55 -10.34 8.53 4.81
CA ASP A 55 -8.94 8.80 4.45
C ASP A 55 -8.15 7.49 4.24
N LEU A 56 -8.79 6.33 4.31
CA LEU A 56 -8.18 5.01 4.14
C LEU A 56 -8.34 4.57 2.70
N VAL A 57 -7.23 4.23 2.06
CA VAL A 57 -7.21 3.57 0.76
C VAL A 57 -6.48 2.24 0.88
N VAL A 58 -7.15 1.16 0.50
CA VAL A 58 -6.56 -0.18 0.42
C VAL A 58 -6.64 -0.68 -1.01
N ALA A 59 -5.49 -0.93 -1.63
CA ALA A 59 -5.41 -1.55 -2.95
C ALA A 59 -4.91 -2.99 -2.82
N VAL A 60 -5.69 -3.95 -3.31
CA VAL A 60 -5.39 -5.39 -3.22
C VAL A 60 -4.95 -5.89 -4.59
N TYR A 61 -3.73 -6.43 -4.64
CA TYR A 61 -3.14 -7.06 -5.81
C TYR A 61 -3.06 -8.55 -5.59
N LYS A 62 -3.38 -9.33 -6.62
CA LYS A 62 -3.23 -10.78 -6.61
C LYS A 62 -2.40 -11.25 -7.78
N ASN A 63 -1.56 -12.26 -7.53
CA ASN A 63 -0.87 -12.99 -8.57
C ASN A 63 -1.57 -14.31 -8.93
N ASP A 64 -1.09 -14.95 -9.99
CA ASP A 64 -1.63 -16.23 -10.49
C ASP A 64 -1.32 -17.42 -9.57
N GLN A 65 -0.45 -17.25 -8.57
CA GLN A 65 -0.01 -18.27 -7.63
C GLN A 65 -0.64 -18.12 -6.23
N ASN A 66 -1.76 -17.40 -6.12
CA ASN A 66 -2.49 -17.05 -4.88
C ASN A 66 -1.81 -16.02 -3.95
N GLY A 67 -0.60 -15.59 -4.26
CA GLY A 67 0.07 -14.51 -3.53
C GLY A 67 -0.74 -13.21 -3.58
N THR A 68 -0.85 -12.56 -2.43
CA THR A 68 -1.61 -11.32 -2.26
C THR A 68 -0.71 -10.21 -1.71
N ILE A 69 -0.81 -9.01 -2.30
CA ILE A 69 -0.20 -7.79 -1.79
C ILE A 69 -1.31 -6.79 -1.50
N GLU A 70 -1.37 -6.30 -0.27
CA GLU A 70 -2.24 -5.18 0.12
C GLU A 70 -1.38 -3.94 0.29
N LEU A 71 -1.71 -2.87 -0.43
CA LEU A 71 -1.16 -1.53 -0.23
C LEU A 71 -2.19 -0.70 0.52
N ILE A 72 -1.89 -0.40 1.77
CA ILE A 72 -2.72 0.38 2.68
C ILE A 72 -2.10 1.77 2.80
N GLN A 73 -2.92 2.80 2.64
CA GLN A 73 -2.51 4.20 2.72
C GLN A 73 -3.50 4.92 3.63
N ASP A 74 -3.04 5.32 4.81
CA ASP A 74 -3.89 5.91 5.84
C ASP A 74 -3.04 6.80 6.77
N PRO A 75 -3.38 8.09 6.95
CA PRO A 75 -2.67 8.99 7.85
C PRO A 75 -2.73 8.59 9.32
N LYS A 76 -3.64 7.65 9.69
CA LYS A 76 -3.86 7.20 11.06
C LYS A 76 -3.07 5.93 11.42
N ILE A 77 -2.35 5.31 10.47
CA ILE A 77 -1.50 4.14 10.77
C ILE A 77 -0.54 4.49 11.91
N GLN A 78 -0.61 3.70 12.98
CA GLN A 78 0.28 3.79 14.13
C GLN A 78 1.41 2.76 13.99
N GLY A 79 2.52 2.99 14.67
CA GLY A 79 3.59 2.00 14.80
C GLY A 79 4.97 2.52 14.39
N LEU A 80 5.04 3.58 13.56
CA LEU A 80 6.33 4.17 13.19
C LEU A 80 6.74 5.30 14.14
N ASN A 81 7.91 5.16 14.74
CA ASN A 81 8.53 6.24 15.51
C ASN A 81 9.35 7.17 14.60
N LYS A 82 8.79 8.34 14.26
CA LYS A 82 9.42 9.33 13.37
C LYS A 82 10.82 9.76 13.82
N GLU A 83 11.05 9.89 15.13
CA GLU A 83 12.35 10.31 15.66
C GLU A 83 13.40 9.22 15.42
N VAL A 84 13.03 7.97 15.69
CA VAL A 84 13.89 6.81 15.43
C VAL A 84 14.20 6.67 13.94
N LEU A 85 13.21 6.84 13.04
CA LEU A 85 13.46 6.80 11.60
C LEU A 85 14.38 7.93 11.11
N ARG A 86 14.26 9.14 11.68
CA ARG A 86 15.17 10.26 11.36
C ARG A 86 16.58 9.98 11.85
N ASP A 87 16.71 9.46 13.06
CA ASP A 87 18.00 9.15 13.65
C ASP A 87 18.66 7.94 13.00
N TYR A 88 17.86 6.98 12.54
CA TYR A 88 18.26 5.97 11.57
C TYR A 88 18.84 6.71 10.36
N LEU A 89 18.07 7.39 9.52
CA LEU A 89 18.59 8.04 8.29
C LEU A 89 19.89 8.86 8.44
N LYS A 90 20.11 9.55 9.58
CA LYS A 90 21.34 10.32 9.86
C LYS A 90 22.61 9.49 10.03
N GLN A 91 22.52 8.22 10.44
CA GLN A 91 23.69 7.37 10.69
C GLN A 91 24.40 6.93 9.39
N GLY A 92 23.77 7.12 8.22
CA GLY A 92 24.43 7.11 6.91
C GLY A 92 24.88 5.75 6.36
N GLU A 93 24.69 4.64 7.06
CA GLU A 93 25.11 3.29 6.61
C GLU A 93 23.96 2.48 6.00
N TRP A 94 23.23 3.07 5.03
CA TRP A 94 22.12 2.41 4.31
C TRP A 94 22.62 1.77 3.03
N GLY A 95 23.37 0.68 3.15
CA GLY A 95 23.75 -0.15 2.00
C GLY A 95 22.63 -1.12 1.61
N GLU A 96 22.66 -1.63 0.36
CA GLU A 96 22.02 -2.90 0.01
C GLU A 96 22.73 -4.01 0.81
N GLN A 97 22.46 -4.11 2.11
CA GLN A 97 22.98 -5.19 2.93
C GLN A 97 22.30 -6.48 2.48
N ASP A 98 23.08 -7.55 2.34
CA ASP A 98 22.58 -8.90 2.17
C ASP A 98 21.43 -9.12 3.15
N ILE A 99 20.24 -9.37 2.63
CA ILE A 99 18.96 -9.29 3.32
C ILE A 99 18.86 -10.42 4.37
N GLN A 100 19.49 -10.23 5.53
CA GLN A 100 19.21 -10.98 6.75
C GLN A 100 18.14 -10.22 7.53
N LEU A 101 16.88 -10.37 7.12
CA LEU A 101 15.75 -9.77 7.81
C LEU A 101 15.55 -10.50 9.14
N SER A 102 15.70 -9.77 10.24
CA SER A 102 15.23 -10.17 11.56
C SER A 102 13.70 -10.02 11.65
N SER A 103 13.11 -10.44 12.77
CA SER A 103 11.65 -10.36 12.99
C SER A 103 11.13 -8.92 12.92
N GLN A 104 11.97 -7.92 13.23
CA GLN A 104 11.63 -6.50 13.09
C GLN A 104 12.88 -5.70 12.74
N ASP A 105 12.94 -5.15 11.53
CA ASP A 105 14.09 -4.37 11.05
C ASP A 105 13.67 -3.01 10.48
N MET A 106 14.46 -1.98 10.76
CA MET A 106 14.35 -0.72 10.01
C MET A 106 14.99 -0.89 8.63
N MET A 107 14.31 -0.43 7.59
CA MET A 107 14.79 -0.59 6.22
C MET A 107 14.60 0.67 5.39
N VAL A 108 15.53 0.90 4.46
CA VAL A 108 15.40 1.93 3.42
C VAL A 108 15.13 1.23 2.10
N ILE A 109 14.01 1.57 1.46
CA ILE A 109 13.68 1.08 0.12
C ILE A 109 13.50 2.29 -0.80
N ARG A 110 14.49 2.56 -1.66
CA ARG A 110 14.48 3.70 -2.61
C ARG A 110 14.23 5.04 -1.90
N ASN A 111 13.04 5.61 -2.02
CA ASN A 111 12.65 6.91 -1.46
C ASN A 111 11.89 6.77 -0.12
N TYR A 112 11.75 5.54 0.38
CA TYR A 112 10.96 5.19 1.54
C TYR A 112 11.86 4.71 2.67
N VAL A 113 11.41 4.92 3.91
CA VAL A 113 12.04 4.37 5.11
C VAL A 113 10.93 3.91 6.06
N GLY A 114 11.16 2.79 6.73
CA GLY A 114 10.13 2.18 7.54
C GLY A 114 10.61 0.99 8.35
N GLU A 115 9.65 0.28 8.91
CA GLU A 115 9.85 -0.94 9.69
C GLU A 115 9.27 -2.13 8.94
N TRP A 116 10.10 -3.16 8.80
CA TRP A 116 9.79 -4.46 8.27
C TRP A 116 9.46 -5.41 9.41
N THR A 117 8.44 -6.24 9.24
CA THR A 117 8.04 -7.27 10.20
C THR A 117 7.70 -8.54 9.46
N ALA A 118 8.39 -9.64 9.79
CA ALA A 118 8.07 -10.97 9.31
C ALA A 118 7.21 -11.70 10.36
N LEU A 119 6.00 -12.08 9.99
CA LEU A 119 5.05 -12.77 10.86
C LEU A 119 5.09 -14.27 10.52
N GLU A 120 6.05 -15.00 11.08
CA GLU A 120 6.25 -16.42 10.77
C GLU A 120 5.11 -17.34 11.25
N GLU A 121 4.32 -16.90 12.23
CA GLU A 121 3.22 -17.67 12.82
C GLU A 121 1.91 -17.60 12.01
N GLU A 122 1.79 -16.62 11.09
CA GLU A 122 0.64 -16.42 10.21
C GLU A 122 1.10 -16.57 8.76
N GLU A 123 0.87 -17.73 8.13
CA GLU A 123 0.88 -17.93 6.66
C GLU A 123 1.86 -17.03 5.87
N TRP A 124 3.18 -17.22 6.00
CA TRP A 124 4.21 -16.46 5.26
C TRP A 124 3.85 -14.99 5.02
N LYS A 125 3.46 -14.31 6.11
CA LYS A 125 2.98 -12.94 6.06
C LYS A 125 4.12 -11.98 6.38
N THR A 126 4.27 -10.99 5.51
CA THR A 126 5.25 -9.91 5.64
C THR A 126 4.51 -8.60 5.72
N GLN A 127 4.96 -7.71 6.59
CA GLN A 127 4.47 -6.35 6.69
C GLN A 127 5.62 -5.36 6.59
N TYR A 128 5.47 -4.32 5.77
CA TYR A 128 6.38 -3.18 5.74
C TYR A 128 5.56 -1.91 5.92
N THR A 129 5.75 -1.22 7.04
CA THR A 129 5.12 0.07 7.30
C THR A 129 6.15 1.16 7.08
N PHE A 130 5.84 2.18 6.28
CA PHE A 130 6.84 3.16 5.84
C PHE A 130 6.25 4.53 5.54
N VAL A 131 7.17 5.48 5.36
CA VAL A 131 6.90 6.86 4.97
C VAL A 131 7.91 7.28 3.91
N ARG A 132 7.65 8.38 3.21
CA ARG A 132 8.66 8.98 2.32
C ARG A 132 9.73 9.65 3.15
N GLN A 133 11.00 9.42 2.79
CA GLN A 133 12.15 10.01 3.48
C GLN A 133 12.06 11.54 3.50
N PHE A 134 11.63 12.15 2.39
CA PHE A 134 11.47 13.60 2.28
C PHE A 134 10.44 14.18 3.26
N ASP A 135 9.32 13.49 3.46
CA ASP A 135 8.24 13.97 4.32
C ASP A 135 8.62 13.92 5.81
N LEU A 136 9.54 13.02 6.20
CA LEU A 136 10.07 12.98 7.56
C LEU A 136 10.80 14.26 7.94
N PHE A 137 11.43 14.96 7.00
CA PHE A 137 12.18 16.18 7.30
C PHE A 137 11.39 17.47 7.02
N THR A 138 10.38 17.40 6.17
CA THR A 138 9.58 18.57 5.80
C THR A 138 8.29 18.72 6.59
N GLU A 139 7.78 17.65 7.20
CA GLU A 139 6.49 17.59 7.95
C GLU A 139 5.37 18.38 7.24
N PRO A 140 4.68 17.76 6.26
CA PRO A 140 3.61 18.42 5.51
C PRO A 140 2.55 19.02 6.42
N LEU A 141 1.95 20.14 5.99
CA LEU A 141 0.90 20.85 6.74
C LEU A 141 -0.30 19.96 7.08
N ASP A 142 -0.62 19.00 6.21
CA ASP A 142 -1.75 18.08 6.33
C ASP A 142 -1.39 16.78 7.08
N GLY A 143 -0.18 16.71 7.65
CA GLY A 143 0.33 15.54 8.36
C GLY A 143 1.23 14.65 7.50
N LEU A 144 1.86 13.67 8.15
CA LEU A 144 2.73 12.70 7.50
C LEU A 144 1.87 11.54 6.99
N PRO A 145 1.80 11.28 5.67
CA PRO A 145 1.12 10.10 5.18
C PRO A 145 1.94 8.85 5.51
N TYR A 146 1.24 7.83 6.01
CA TYR A 146 1.79 6.53 6.30
C TYR A 146 1.29 5.52 5.28
N TYR A 147 2.17 4.59 4.93
CA TYR A 147 1.88 3.53 3.98
C TYR A 147 2.24 2.20 4.61
N GLN A 148 1.51 1.17 4.26
CA GLN A 148 1.81 -0.18 4.67
C GLN A 148 1.62 -1.13 3.49
N VAL A 149 2.58 -2.01 3.31
CA VAL A 149 2.47 -3.13 2.37
C VAL A 149 2.42 -4.42 3.16
N ILE A 150 1.37 -5.22 2.96
CA ILE A 150 1.23 -6.55 3.52
C ILE A 150 1.32 -7.56 2.37
N GLY A 151 2.29 -8.47 2.46
CA GLY A 151 2.41 -9.63 1.57
C GLY A 151 1.95 -10.89 2.26
N VAL A 152 1.11 -11.69 1.61
CA VAL A 152 0.67 -13.01 2.06
C VAL A 152 1.01 -14.04 0.99
N GLU A 153 1.78 -15.07 1.35
CA GLU A 153 2.34 -16.04 0.40
C GLU A 153 3.21 -15.36 -0.69
N VAL A 154 3.91 -14.28 -0.32
CA VAL A 154 4.77 -13.50 -1.24
C VAL A 154 6.20 -13.45 -0.68
N PRO A 155 7.23 -13.80 -1.48
CA PRO A 155 8.62 -13.65 -1.06
C PRO A 155 8.97 -12.19 -0.74
N ALA A 156 9.80 -11.98 0.28
CA ALA A 156 10.28 -10.65 0.70
C ALA A 156 10.84 -9.83 -0.48
N GLU A 157 11.57 -10.48 -1.38
CA GLU A 157 12.16 -9.85 -2.57
C GLU A 157 11.10 -9.25 -3.51
N GLU A 158 9.96 -9.91 -3.67
CA GLU A 158 8.84 -9.41 -4.49
C GLU A 158 8.15 -8.23 -3.81
N ILE A 159 7.99 -8.24 -2.49
CA ILE A 159 7.50 -7.09 -1.73
C ILE A 159 8.45 -5.90 -1.86
N ILE A 160 9.76 -6.13 -1.77
CA ILE A 160 10.75 -5.06 -1.96
C ILE A 160 10.67 -4.49 -3.39
N LYS A 161 10.54 -5.34 -4.42
CA LYS A 161 10.35 -4.89 -5.81
C LYS A 161 9.06 -4.08 -5.97
N PHE A 162 7.95 -4.53 -5.37
CA PHE A 162 6.69 -3.81 -5.37
C PHE A 162 6.83 -2.43 -4.72
N VAL A 163 7.44 -2.33 -3.54
CA VAL A 163 7.67 -1.04 -2.87
C VAL A 163 8.61 -0.13 -3.67
N LYS A 164 9.64 -0.70 -4.33
CA LYS A 164 10.54 0.06 -5.23
C LYS A 164 9.78 0.68 -6.42
N SER A 165 8.73 0.02 -6.92
CA SER A 165 7.95 0.50 -8.06
C SER A 165 6.85 1.50 -7.69
N LEU A 166 6.57 1.69 -6.40
CA LEU A 166 5.62 2.70 -5.93
C LEU A 166 6.08 4.11 -6.28
N ASP A 167 5.20 4.85 -6.93
CA ASP A 167 5.34 6.27 -7.20
C ASP A 167 3.98 6.97 -7.07
N ARG A 168 3.97 8.28 -7.20
CA ARG A 168 2.73 9.07 -7.21
C ARG A 168 1.89 8.68 -8.42
N LEU A 169 0.57 8.59 -8.23
CA LEU A 169 -0.37 8.25 -9.31
C LEU A 169 -0.32 9.24 -10.49
N HIS A 170 0.11 10.49 -10.25
CA HIS A 170 0.38 11.51 -11.26
C HIS A 170 1.77 12.13 -11.06
N SER A 171 2.75 11.66 -11.83
CA SER A 171 4.10 12.22 -11.94
C SER A 171 4.44 12.56 -13.38
#